data_AF-A0AAW1TZ17-F1
#
_entry.id   AF-A0AAW1TZ17-F1
#
_cell.length_a   1.000
_cell.length_b   1.000
_cell.length_c   1.000
_cell.angle_alpha   90.00
_cell.angle_beta   90.00
_cell.angle_gamma   90.00
#
_symmetry.space_group_name_H-M   'P 1'
#
loop_
_entity.id
_entity.type
_entity.pdbx_description
1 polymer ?
#
loop_
_entity_poly.entity_id
_entity_poly.type
_entity_poly.pdbx_seq_one_letter_code
_entity_poly.pdbx_strand_id
1 'polypeptide(L)'
;MVKTQFPVFLCLVVCILTKIQGSPVIITLDEEVKDKYTDNWDYRVKQSHVPILNNTGKVHNLPPIDFDSSRLLWELQKDKKSNLPMFFDKALKLLNLKQVAFEIENSVLSKVSCSACKAGAGLLQHYTRIGKSEKEIKKTIYQFCVNLKLQTPRVCEGITELFAGEVLYVLGRVPIGADEICSFVIGDACGDVYNPVHEWNVMFPPVPKPAVVEQKSAEVNAPSFKVLHLSDTHYDPYYMEGSNANCAEPLCCRFTNGLALSKKKQLENGAITESVILLK
;
A
#
# COMPACT_ATOMS: atom_id res chain seq x y z
N MET A 1 -30.81 46.49 -5.77
CA MET A 1 -30.76 45.16 -6.43
C MET A 1 -29.55 45.12 -7.35
N VAL A 2 -28.40 44.66 -6.86
CA VAL A 2 -27.19 44.46 -7.70
C VAL A 2 -26.74 43.03 -7.45
N LYS A 3 -27.24 42.10 -8.27
CA LYS A 3 -27.02 40.66 -8.14
C LYS A 3 -25.92 40.22 -9.11
N THR A 4 -24.76 39.86 -8.53
CA THR A 4 -24.12 38.55 -8.72
C THR A 4 -24.07 37.95 -10.14
N GLN A 5 -23.49 38.66 -11.11
CA GLN A 5 -23.20 38.07 -12.44
C GLN A 5 -21.71 38.05 -12.81
N PHE A 6 -20.85 38.71 -12.03
CA PHE A 6 -19.42 38.80 -12.30
C PHE A 6 -18.54 37.59 -11.90
N PRO A 7 -18.87 36.75 -10.89
CA PRO A 7 -17.93 35.69 -10.46
C PRO A 7 -17.94 34.45 -11.36
N VAL A 8 -19.02 34.21 -12.11
CA VAL A 8 -19.15 33.01 -12.96
C VAL A 8 -18.33 33.16 -14.24
N PHE A 9 -18.29 34.36 -14.83
CA PHE A 9 -17.58 34.61 -16.08
C PHE A 9 -16.06 34.54 -15.89
N LEU A 10 -15.55 35.05 -14.76
CA LEU A 10 -14.13 34.99 -14.43
C LEU A 10 -13.66 33.54 -14.17
N CYS A 11 -14.50 32.71 -13.53
CA CYS A 11 -14.20 31.31 -13.27
C CYS A 11 -14.18 30.48 -14.57
N LEU A 12 -15.10 30.76 -15.51
CA LEU A 12 -15.14 30.09 -16.80
C LEU A 12 -13.91 30.41 -17.67
N VAL A 13 -13.47 31.67 -17.67
CA VAL A 13 -12.26 32.09 -18.41
C VAL A 13 -10.99 31.46 -17.81
N VAL A 14 -10.89 31.39 -16.48
CA VAL A 14 -9.75 30.71 -15.82
C VAL A 14 -9.76 29.22 -16.11
N CYS A 15 -10.90 28.52 -16.07
CA CYS A 15 -10.99 27.10 -16.43
C CYS A 15 -10.71 26.80 -17.91
N ILE A 16 -10.98 27.74 -18.81
CA ILE A 16 -10.61 27.62 -20.23
C ILE A 16 -9.10 27.83 -20.41
N LEU A 17 -8.48 28.73 -19.64
CA LEU A 17 -7.05 29.03 -19.72
C LEU A 17 -6.15 28.07 -18.92
N THR A 18 -6.68 27.36 -17.91
CA THR A 18 -5.94 26.38 -17.09
C THR A 18 -6.23 24.93 -17.45
N LYS A 19 -6.68 24.66 -18.69
CA LYS A 19 -6.54 23.34 -19.29
C LYS A 19 -5.06 23.02 -19.47
N ILE A 20 -4.39 22.69 -18.37
CA ILE A 20 -3.19 21.86 -18.39
C ILE A 20 -3.71 20.53 -18.94
N GLN A 21 -3.66 20.40 -20.26
CA GLN A 21 -3.69 19.11 -20.91
C GLN A 21 -2.54 18.34 -20.28
N GLY A 22 -2.88 17.42 -19.37
CA GLY A 22 -2.09 16.20 -19.23
C GLY A 22 -2.15 15.54 -20.60
N SER A 23 -1.27 15.97 -21.50
CA SER A 23 -1.06 15.28 -22.75
C SER A 23 -0.68 13.85 -22.36
N PRO A 24 -1.34 12.82 -22.91
CA PRO A 24 -0.81 11.47 -22.77
C PRO A 24 0.64 11.54 -23.25
N VAL A 25 1.57 11.02 -22.45
CA VAL A 25 2.92 10.74 -22.94
C VAL A 25 2.76 9.62 -23.95
N ILE A 26 2.50 10.00 -25.20
CA ILE A 26 2.60 9.09 -26.33
C ILE A 26 4.09 8.93 -26.55
N ILE A 27 4.63 7.82 -26.05
CA ILE A 27 5.98 7.38 -26.42
C ILE A 27 5.90 7.03 -27.90
N THR A 28 6.24 7.97 -28.76
CA THR A 28 6.51 7.68 -30.16
C THR A 28 7.79 6.87 -30.19
N LEU A 29 7.64 5.54 -30.25
CA LEU A 29 8.77 4.68 -30.55
C LEU A 29 9.24 5.08 -31.95
N ASP A 30 10.46 5.59 -32.05
CA ASP A 30 11.15 5.77 -33.33
C ASP A 30 11.05 4.45 -34.13
N GLU A 31 10.92 4.52 -35.45
CA GLU A 31 10.84 3.29 -36.27
C GLU A 31 12.08 2.40 -36.06
N GLU A 32 13.25 2.99 -35.76
CA GLU A 32 14.48 2.25 -35.36
C GLU A 32 14.35 1.50 -34.03
N VAL A 33 13.49 1.95 -33.11
CA VAL A 33 13.24 1.28 -31.82
C VAL A 33 12.23 0.15 -32.00
N LYS A 34 11.29 0.29 -32.94
CA LYS A 34 10.27 -0.72 -33.25
C LYS A 34 10.92 -2.04 -33.70
N ASP A 35 11.92 -1.97 -34.56
CA ASP A 35 12.70 -3.15 -35.02
C ASP A 35 13.61 -3.74 -33.92
N LYS A 36 13.87 -2.98 -32.85
CA LYS A 36 14.67 -3.45 -31.70
C LYS A 36 13.84 -4.24 -30.68
N TYR A 37 12.52 -4.09 -30.72
CA TYR A 37 11.57 -4.78 -29.85
C TYR A 37 10.63 -5.74 -30.59
N THR A 38 10.73 -5.85 -31.91
CA THR A 38 10.24 -7.04 -32.62
C THR A 38 11.14 -8.20 -32.21
N ASP A 39 10.68 -9.03 -31.28
CA ASP A 39 11.32 -10.31 -31.11
C ASP A 39 11.06 -11.14 -32.38
N ASN A 40 12.10 -11.78 -32.91
CA ASN A 40 11.93 -12.80 -33.94
C ASN A 40 11.42 -14.09 -33.28
N TRP A 41 10.42 -13.97 -32.40
CA TRP A 41 9.94 -15.10 -31.62
C TRP A 41 9.10 -15.99 -32.52
N ASP A 42 9.74 -17.05 -32.99
CA ASP A 42 9.09 -18.12 -33.72
C ASP A 42 8.83 -19.27 -32.74
N TYR A 43 7.55 -19.52 -32.46
CA TYR A 43 7.10 -20.60 -31.59
C TYR A 43 7.51 -22.00 -32.09
N ARG A 44 7.99 -22.11 -33.35
CA ARG A 44 8.55 -23.33 -33.96
C ARG A 44 10.02 -23.55 -33.66
N VAL A 45 10.72 -22.59 -33.05
CA VAL A 45 12.10 -22.76 -32.61
C VAL A 45 12.14 -23.80 -31.49
N LYS A 46 12.92 -24.87 -31.72
CA LYS A 46 13.15 -25.90 -30.70
C LYS A 46 13.82 -25.26 -29.48
N GLN A 47 13.35 -25.65 -28.29
CA GLN A 47 13.90 -25.16 -27.03
C GLN A 47 15.43 -25.37 -26.99
N SER A 48 16.17 -24.33 -26.62
CA SER A 48 17.60 -24.46 -26.37
C SER A 48 17.83 -25.43 -25.21
N HIS A 49 18.59 -26.50 -25.47
CA HIS A 49 19.09 -27.40 -24.42
C HIS A 49 20.35 -26.86 -23.73
N VAL A 50 20.85 -25.71 -24.20
CA VAL A 50 21.96 -25.01 -23.57
C VAL A 50 21.38 -24.04 -22.53
N PRO A 51 21.68 -24.20 -21.24
CA PRO A 51 21.27 -23.23 -20.22
C PRO A 51 21.89 -21.88 -20.55
N ILE A 52 21.05 -20.88 -20.80
CA ILE A 52 21.47 -19.50 -21.14
C ILE A 52 22.13 -18.82 -19.93
N LEU A 53 21.84 -19.31 -18.72
CA LEU A 53 22.51 -18.93 -17.49
C LEU A 53 23.74 -19.82 -17.26
N ASN A 54 24.84 -19.50 -17.93
CA ASN A 54 26.14 -20.15 -17.71
C ASN A 54 26.87 -19.62 -16.46
N ASN A 55 26.35 -18.54 -15.86
CA ASN A 55 26.80 -18.09 -14.57
C ASN A 55 26.13 -18.98 -13.53
N THR A 56 26.90 -19.93 -12.99
CA THR A 56 26.59 -20.62 -11.73
C THR A 56 25.99 -19.60 -10.79
N GLY A 57 24.69 -19.74 -10.51
CA GLY A 57 23.98 -18.84 -9.64
C GLY A 57 24.81 -18.67 -8.38
N LYS A 58 25.10 -17.42 -8.00
CA LYS A 58 25.47 -17.18 -6.61
C LYS A 58 24.33 -17.79 -5.81
N VAL A 59 24.62 -18.86 -5.09
CA VAL A 59 23.70 -19.38 -4.09
C VAL A 59 23.65 -18.30 -3.03
N HIS A 60 22.67 -17.41 -3.17
CA HIS A 60 22.29 -16.49 -2.11
C HIS A 60 21.60 -17.37 -1.08
N ASN A 61 22.39 -17.90 -0.14
CA ASN A 61 21.86 -18.46 1.08
C ASN A 61 21.16 -17.32 1.78
N LEU A 62 19.82 -17.34 1.77
CA LEU A 62 19.04 -16.44 2.60
C LEU A 62 19.60 -16.58 4.02
N PRO A 63 19.99 -15.48 4.69
CA PRO A 63 20.27 -15.57 6.11
C PRO A 63 19.02 -16.16 6.80
N PRO A 64 19.19 -16.95 7.86
CA PRO A 64 18.06 -17.47 8.60
C PRO A 64 17.11 -16.31 8.92
N ILE A 65 15.82 -16.51 8.67
CA ILE A 65 14.79 -15.54 8.98
C ILE A 65 14.90 -15.28 10.48
N ASP A 66 15.47 -14.14 10.84
CA ASP A 66 15.44 -13.68 12.20
C ASP A 66 13.99 -13.28 12.48
N PHE A 67 13.32 -14.05 13.33
CA PHE A 67 11.96 -13.73 13.80
C PHE A 67 11.92 -12.37 14.54
N ASP A 68 13.07 -11.74 14.77
CA ASP A 68 13.24 -10.41 15.35
C ASP A 68 13.23 -9.25 14.32
N SER A 69 13.03 -9.53 13.03
CA SER A 69 13.12 -8.57 11.91
C SER A 69 11.90 -7.64 11.71
N SER A 70 11.24 -7.29 12.82
CA SER A 70 10.23 -6.22 12.84
C SER A 70 10.93 -4.87 12.71
N ARG A 71 11.00 -4.33 11.49
CA ARG A 71 11.77 -3.11 11.15
C ARG A 71 11.35 -1.87 11.95
N LEU A 72 10.14 -1.87 12.52
CA LEU A 72 9.63 -0.80 13.39
C LEU A 72 10.30 -0.67 14.77
N LEU A 73 11.00 -1.70 15.28
CA LEU A 73 11.23 -1.83 16.73
C LEU A 73 12.60 -1.42 17.26
N TRP A 74 13.61 -1.17 16.42
CA TRP A 74 14.97 -0.88 16.92
C TRP A 74 15.22 0.58 17.36
N GLU A 75 14.28 1.52 17.16
CA GLU A 75 14.42 2.92 17.61
C GLU A 75 13.42 3.36 18.70
N LEU A 76 12.69 2.41 19.29
CA LEU A 76 11.81 2.67 20.44
C LEU A 76 12.55 2.78 21.78
N GLN A 77 13.87 2.58 21.79
CA GLN A 77 14.70 2.63 22.98
C GLN A 77 15.51 3.93 23.04
N LYS A 78 14.83 5.06 23.21
CA LYS A 78 15.35 6.22 23.96
C LYS A 78 14.25 7.22 24.25
N ASP A 79 14.05 7.45 25.53
CA ASP A 79 13.07 8.33 26.15
C ASP A 79 13.05 9.73 25.55
N LYS A 80 11.84 10.23 25.27
CA LYS A 80 11.57 11.66 25.28
C LYS A 80 10.12 11.90 25.71
N LYS A 81 9.94 12.54 26.87
CA LYS A 81 8.67 13.10 27.35
C LYS A 81 8.06 13.96 26.23
N SER A 82 6.99 13.48 25.61
CA SER A 82 6.16 14.28 24.71
C SER A 82 5.24 15.17 25.55
N ASN A 83 5.07 16.43 25.15
CA ASN A 83 4.07 17.36 25.71
C ASN A 83 2.69 17.00 25.14
N LEU A 84 2.19 15.82 25.47
CA LEU A 84 0.89 15.32 25.03
C LEU A 84 -0.14 15.48 26.16
N PRO A 85 -1.41 15.82 25.88
CA PRO A 85 -2.44 15.81 26.91
C PRO A 85 -2.50 14.45 27.60
N MET A 86 -2.61 14.45 28.94
CA MET A 86 -2.50 13.29 29.82
C MET A 86 -3.39 12.08 29.46
N PHE A 87 -4.42 12.28 28.62
CA PHE A 87 -5.27 11.20 28.11
C PHE A 87 -4.58 10.31 27.08
N PHE A 88 -3.66 10.85 26.26
CA PHE A 88 -3.04 10.11 25.17
C PHE A 88 -2.02 9.08 25.65
N ASP A 89 -1.24 9.37 26.70
CA ASP A 89 -0.27 8.42 27.27
C ASP A 89 -0.96 7.17 27.85
N LYS A 90 -2.18 7.34 28.38
CA LYS A 90 -3.01 6.23 28.83
C LYS A 90 -3.57 5.43 27.66
N ALA A 91 -4.05 6.09 26.60
CA ALA A 91 -4.54 5.42 25.40
C ALA A 91 -3.44 4.62 24.68
N LEU A 92 -2.21 5.17 24.65
CA LEU A 92 -1.00 4.55 24.12
C LEU A 92 -0.65 3.22 24.80
N LYS A 93 -0.73 3.19 26.13
CA LYS A 93 -0.51 1.97 26.93
C LYS A 93 -1.68 0.98 26.81
N LEU A 94 -2.91 1.46 26.64
CA LEU A 94 -4.11 0.62 26.59
C LEU A 94 -4.23 -0.21 25.30
N LEU A 95 -3.79 0.34 24.16
CA LEU A 95 -4.02 -0.28 22.85
C LEU A 95 -2.86 -1.15 22.34
N ASN A 96 -1.79 -1.33 23.14
CA ASN A 96 -0.57 -2.05 22.76
C ASN A 96 -0.11 -1.74 21.32
N LEU A 97 0.00 -0.45 20.99
CA LEU A 97 0.18 0.03 19.61
C LEU A 97 1.43 -0.51 18.91
N LYS A 98 2.46 -0.92 19.66
CA LYS A 98 3.65 -1.60 19.11
C LYS A 98 3.28 -2.93 18.48
N GLN A 99 2.49 -3.73 19.21
CA GLN A 99 1.97 -5.00 18.71
C GLN A 99 1.06 -4.75 17.51
N VAL A 100 0.16 -3.76 17.56
CA VAL A 100 -0.73 -3.42 16.43
C VAL A 100 0.05 -3.07 15.17
N ALA A 101 1.07 -2.23 15.28
CA ALA A 101 1.88 -1.84 14.12
C ALA A 101 2.62 -3.04 13.51
N PHE A 102 3.18 -3.92 14.36
CA PHE A 102 3.79 -5.18 13.93
C PHE A 102 2.78 -6.11 13.24
N GLU A 103 1.59 -6.26 13.81
CA GLU A 103 0.52 -7.10 13.26
C GLU A 103 0.06 -6.61 11.88
N ILE A 104 -0.03 -5.29 11.68
CA ILE A 104 -0.38 -4.68 10.39
C ILE A 104 0.72 -4.92 9.35
N GLU A 105 2.00 -4.69 9.69
CA GLU A 105 3.11 -4.90 8.75
C GLU A 105 3.23 -6.34 8.25
N ASN A 106 2.95 -7.30 9.14
CA ASN A 106 3.04 -8.72 8.84
C ASN A 106 1.71 -9.33 8.41
N SER A 107 0.63 -8.52 8.37
CA SER A 107 -0.73 -8.97 8.07
C SER A 107 -1.21 -10.10 8.99
N VAL A 108 -0.73 -10.13 10.23
CA VAL A 108 -1.10 -11.10 11.27
C VAL A 108 -1.98 -10.38 12.29
N LEU A 109 -3.22 -10.10 11.92
CA LEU A 109 -4.13 -9.27 12.71
C LEU A 109 -4.71 -10.04 13.90
N SER A 110 -4.77 -9.40 15.08
CA SER A 110 -5.31 -10.00 16.31
C SER A 110 -6.41 -9.17 16.98
N LYS A 111 -6.95 -9.67 18.09
CA LYS A 111 -7.91 -8.95 18.95
C LYS A 111 -7.35 -7.61 19.46
N VAL A 112 -6.04 -7.47 19.54
CA VAL A 112 -5.37 -6.22 19.93
C VAL A 112 -5.51 -5.18 18.81
N SER A 113 -5.16 -5.56 17.56
CA SER A 113 -5.42 -4.73 16.37
C SER A 113 -6.90 -4.38 16.24
N CYS A 114 -7.79 -5.32 16.56
CA CYS A 114 -9.21 -5.06 16.57
C CYS A 114 -9.61 -3.95 17.56
N SER A 115 -9.14 -4.04 18.81
CA SER A 115 -9.44 -3.05 19.85
C SER A 115 -8.93 -1.67 19.47
N ALA A 116 -7.73 -1.60 18.90
CA ALA A 116 -7.16 -0.36 18.38
C ALA A 116 -7.95 0.21 17.21
N CYS A 117 -8.38 -0.63 16.27
CA CYS A 117 -9.26 -0.21 15.18
C CYS A 117 -10.56 0.38 15.72
N LYS A 118 -11.27 -0.33 16.61
CA LYS A 118 -12.57 0.14 17.13
C LYS A 118 -12.44 1.46 17.87
N ALA A 119 -11.37 1.63 18.64
CA ALA A 119 -11.07 2.89 19.31
C ALA A 119 -10.80 4.03 18.31
N GLY A 120 -9.99 3.78 17.28
CA GLY A 120 -9.67 4.75 16.24
C GLY A 120 -10.87 5.15 15.39
N ALA A 121 -11.63 4.17 14.90
CA ALA A 121 -12.86 4.37 14.14
C ALA A 121 -13.90 5.12 14.96
N GLY A 122 -14.11 4.73 16.23
CA GLY A 122 -15.02 5.42 17.14
C GLY A 122 -14.63 6.88 17.39
N LEU A 123 -13.34 7.16 17.59
CA LEU A 123 -12.82 8.52 17.77
C LEU A 123 -13.05 9.39 16.52
N LEU A 124 -12.75 8.84 15.34
CA LEU A 124 -12.94 9.55 14.08
C LEU A 124 -14.42 9.86 13.83
N GLN A 125 -15.30 8.88 14.03
CA GLN A 125 -16.75 9.08 13.95
C GLN A 125 -17.25 10.12 14.94
N HIS A 126 -16.75 10.10 16.17
CA HIS A 126 -17.08 11.12 17.16
C HIS A 126 -16.70 12.53 16.67
N TYR A 127 -15.49 12.69 16.11
CA TYR A 127 -15.05 13.98 15.56
C TYR A 127 -15.90 14.48 14.40
N THR A 128 -16.31 13.58 13.51
CA THR A 128 -17.24 13.92 12.42
C THR A 128 -18.61 14.33 12.96
N ARG A 129 -19.15 13.63 13.98
CA ARG A 129 -20.47 13.93 14.57
C ARG A 129 -20.52 15.25 15.31
N ILE A 130 -19.44 15.64 16.00
CA ILE A 130 -19.36 16.95 16.69
C ILE A 130 -19.00 18.11 15.75
N GLY A 131 -18.87 17.85 14.44
CA GLY A 131 -18.64 18.89 13.44
C GLY A 131 -17.25 19.51 13.46
N LYS A 132 -16.20 18.77 13.88
CA LYS A 132 -14.83 19.26 13.77
C LYS A 132 -14.46 19.51 12.31
N SER A 133 -13.68 20.55 12.07
CA SER A 133 -13.21 20.86 10.72
C SER A 133 -12.24 19.80 10.22
N GLU A 134 -12.21 19.58 8.91
CA GLU A 134 -11.25 18.67 8.26
C GLU A 134 -9.80 18.98 8.68
N LYS A 135 -9.46 20.27 8.77
CA LYS A 135 -8.13 20.72 9.20
C LYS A 135 -7.77 20.25 10.61
N GLU A 136 -8.72 20.26 11.55
CA GLU A 136 -8.49 19.77 12.91
C GLU A 136 -8.35 18.25 12.97
N ILE A 137 -9.12 17.55 12.14
CA ILE A 137 -9.04 16.09 12.02
C ILE A 137 -7.69 15.69 11.41
N LYS A 138 -7.30 16.29 10.28
CA LYS A 138 -5.98 16.11 9.64
C LYS A 138 -4.85 16.35 10.63
N LYS A 139 -4.88 17.47 11.35
CA LYS A 139 -3.88 17.78 12.38
C LYS A 139 -3.81 16.70 13.45
N THR A 140 -4.95 16.17 13.89
CA THR A 140 -4.98 15.11 14.89
C THR A 140 -4.41 13.79 14.35
N ILE A 141 -4.76 13.40 13.12
CA ILE A 141 -4.24 12.19 12.46
C ILE A 141 -2.72 12.29 12.29
N TYR A 142 -2.22 13.42 11.78
CA TYR A 142 -0.79 13.68 11.64
C TYR A 142 -0.06 13.58 13.00
N GLN A 143 -0.59 14.25 14.03
CA GLN A 143 0.01 14.20 15.36
C GLN A 143 0.02 12.80 15.94
N PHE A 144 -1.05 12.03 15.75
CA PHE A 144 -1.11 10.64 16.16
C PHE A 144 -0.03 9.81 15.45
N CYS A 145 0.05 9.92 14.11
CA CYS A 145 1.03 9.19 13.31
C CYS A 145 2.49 9.46 13.75
N VAL A 146 2.85 10.74 13.91
CA VAL A 146 4.23 11.13 14.28
C VAL A 146 4.54 10.80 15.74
N ASN A 147 3.64 11.11 16.67
CA ASN A 147 3.92 10.90 18.11
C ASN A 147 3.99 9.41 18.47
N LEU A 148 3.27 8.57 17.73
CA LEU A 148 3.34 7.12 17.87
C LEU A 148 4.48 6.49 17.11
N LYS A 149 5.25 7.28 16.33
CA LYS A 149 6.32 6.81 15.46
C LYS A 149 5.82 5.72 14.48
N LEU A 150 4.61 5.86 13.95
CA LEU A 150 4.09 4.90 12.98
C LEU A 150 4.86 4.99 11.66
N GLN A 151 5.20 6.21 11.24
CA GLN A 151 5.94 6.50 10.02
C GLN A 151 6.75 7.80 10.19
N THR A 152 7.60 8.15 9.22
CA THR A 152 8.33 9.43 9.22
C THR A 152 7.36 10.62 9.13
N PRO A 153 7.73 11.82 9.63
CA PRO A 153 6.86 13.00 9.55
C PRO A 153 6.38 13.31 8.13
N ARG A 154 7.27 13.14 7.14
CA ARG A 154 6.94 13.34 5.73
C ARG A 154 5.88 12.36 5.23
N VAL A 155 5.99 11.09 5.59
CA VAL A 155 5.00 10.06 5.21
C VAL A 155 3.68 10.30 5.93
N CYS A 156 3.71 10.62 7.23
CA CYS A 156 2.51 10.97 8.01
C CYS A 156 1.77 12.18 7.44
N GLU A 157 2.49 13.22 7.02
CA GLU A 157 1.90 14.38 6.35
C GLU A 157 1.30 13.98 5.00
N GLY A 158 2.06 13.30 4.15
CA GLY A 158 1.61 12.89 2.81
C GLY A 158 0.36 12.03 2.82
N ILE A 159 0.31 11.00 3.67
CA ILE A 159 -0.87 10.12 3.76
C ILE A 159 -2.10 10.86 4.30
N THR A 160 -1.89 11.76 5.27
CA THR A 160 -2.97 12.53 5.88
C THR A 160 -3.57 13.53 4.89
N GLU A 161 -2.73 14.26 4.16
CA GLU A 161 -3.21 15.22 3.17
C GLU A 161 -3.88 14.55 1.99
N LEU A 162 -3.39 13.37 1.57
CA LEU A 162 -3.90 12.65 0.41
C LEU A 162 -5.22 11.90 0.67
N PHE A 163 -5.44 11.35 1.86
CA PHE A 163 -6.58 10.45 2.10
C PHE A 163 -7.64 10.98 3.07
N ALA A 164 -7.32 11.97 3.92
CA ALA A 164 -8.27 12.36 4.96
C ALA A 164 -9.57 12.93 4.39
N GLY A 165 -9.53 13.63 3.25
CA GLY A 165 -10.71 14.20 2.61
C GLY A 165 -11.70 13.11 2.16
N GLU A 166 -11.20 12.09 1.47
CA GLU A 166 -11.94 10.95 0.95
C GLU A 166 -12.51 10.11 2.09
N VAL A 167 -11.68 9.81 3.10
CA VAL A 167 -12.12 9.03 4.27
C VAL A 167 -13.25 9.77 5.00
N LEU A 168 -13.11 11.08 5.23
CA LEU A 168 -14.16 11.87 5.86
C LEU A 168 -15.42 11.99 5.00
N TYR A 169 -15.25 12.13 3.69
CA TYR A 169 -16.36 12.19 2.75
C TYR A 169 -17.21 10.90 2.79
N VAL A 170 -16.56 9.74 2.78
CA VAL A 170 -17.20 8.42 2.81
C VAL A 170 -17.83 8.17 4.18
N LEU A 171 -17.09 8.36 5.27
CA LEU A 171 -17.61 8.15 6.63
C LEU A 171 -18.77 9.09 6.98
N GLY A 172 -18.86 10.25 6.33
CA GLY A 172 -19.99 11.18 6.47
C GLY A 172 -21.26 10.76 5.70
N ARG A 173 -21.18 9.78 4.79
CA ARG A 173 -22.28 9.37 3.91
C ARG A 173 -22.71 7.92 4.07
N VAL A 174 -21.83 7.08 4.60
CA VAL A 174 -22.13 5.66 4.82
C VAL A 174 -22.55 5.48 6.28
N PRO A 175 -23.76 4.94 6.55
CA PRO A 175 -24.19 4.63 7.90
C PRO A 175 -23.50 3.33 8.37
N ILE A 176 -22.21 3.43 8.70
CA ILE A 176 -21.38 2.31 9.17
C ILE A 176 -20.85 2.60 10.58
N GLY A 177 -20.87 1.61 11.46
CA GLY A 177 -20.33 1.67 12.83
C GLY A 177 -18.86 1.27 12.93
N ALA A 178 -18.23 1.54 14.08
CA ALA A 178 -16.85 1.12 14.33
C ALA A 178 -16.69 -0.41 14.28
N ASP A 179 -17.68 -1.18 14.72
CA ASP A 179 -17.65 -2.64 14.66
C ASP A 179 -17.63 -3.16 13.21
N GLU A 180 -18.49 -2.62 12.34
CA GLU A 180 -18.56 -2.96 10.92
C GLU A 180 -17.30 -2.53 10.17
N ILE A 181 -16.80 -1.30 10.41
CA ILE A 181 -15.52 -0.83 9.83
C ILE A 181 -14.40 -1.79 10.19
N CYS A 182 -14.30 -2.17 11.46
CA CYS A 182 -13.19 -2.98 11.93
C CYS A 182 -13.34 -4.45 11.60
N SER A 183 -14.56 -4.97 11.49
CA SER A 183 -14.83 -6.29 10.90
C SER A 183 -14.33 -6.34 9.46
N PHE A 184 -14.63 -5.31 8.65
CA PHE A 184 -14.16 -5.23 7.26
C PHE A 184 -12.64 -5.07 7.13
N VAL A 185 -12.03 -4.19 7.92
CA VAL A 185 -10.59 -3.88 7.82
C VAL A 185 -9.71 -4.94 8.48
N ILE A 186 -10.14 -5.48 9.62
CA ILE A 186 -9.34 -6.39 10.46
C ILE A 186 -9.69 -7.86 10.20
N GLY A 187 -10.89 -8.15 9.68
CA GLY A 187 -11.38 -9.50 9.43
C GLY A 187 -11.76 -10.24 10.72
N ASP A 188 -11.56 -11.56 10.71
CA ASP A 188 -12.01 -12.50 11.75
C ASP A 188 -11.60 -12.10 13.18
N ALA A 189 -10.46 -11.41 13.34
CA ALA A 189 -10.00 -10.92 14.63
C ALA A 189 -10.93 -9.86 15.27
N CYS A 190 -11.79 -9.21 14.47
CA CYS A 190 -12.85 -8.31 14.91
C CYS A 190 -14.26 -8.92 14.91
N GLY A 191 -14.38 -10.18 14.48
CA GLY A 191 -15.65 -10.85 14.27
C GLY A 191 -16.26 -10.52 12.91
N ASP A 192 -17.26 -11.32 12.53
CA ASP A 192 -18.06 -11.15 11.32
C ASP A 192 -19.33 -10.38 11.66
N VAL A 193 -19.36 -9.09 11.31
CA VAL A 193 -20.49 -8.20 11.63
C VAL A 193 -21.37 -8.09 10.39
N TYR A 194 -22.57 -8.67 10.48
CA TYR A 194 -23.56 -8.62 9.41
C TYR A 194 -23.88 -7.16 9.01
N ASN A 195 -23.59 -6.83 7.75
CA ASN A 195 -23.95 -5.60 7.08
C ASN A 195 -24.66 -5.91 5.74
N PRO A 196 -25.96 -5.59 5.61
CA PRO A 196 -26.75 -5.91 4.41
C PRO A 196 -26.31 -5.18 3.13
N VAL A 197 -25.45 -4.16 3.24
CA VAL A 197 -24.81 -3.50 2.09
C VAL A 197 -23.63 -4.34 1.57
N HIS A 198 -23.02 -5.15 2.42
CA HIS A 198 -21.86 -5.99 2.09
C HIS A 198 -22.24 -7.47 1.89
N GLU A 199 -23.23 -8.02 2.59
CA GLU A 199 -23.72 -9.37 2.33
C GLU A 199 -24.87 -9.37 1.34
N TRP A 200 -24.55 -9.68 0.08
CA TRP A 200 -25.53 -9.81 -0.99
C TRP A 200 -25.32 -11.12 -1.76
N ASN A 201 -26.42 -11.67 -2.26
CA ASN A 201 -26.40 -12.91 -3.05
C ASN A 201 -26.50 -12.59 -4.54
N VAL A 202 -25.67 -13.25 -5.34
CA VAL A 202 -25.82 -13.28 -6.80
C VAL A 202 -26.85 -14.34 -7.15
N MET A 203 -27.98 -13.93 -7.71
CA MET A 203 -28.97 -14.87 -8.22
C MET A 203 -28.50 -15.42 -9.57
N PHE A 204 -28.24 -16.72 -9.61
CA PHE A 204 -27.98 -17.41 -10.87
C PHE A 204 -29.26 -17.53 -11.70
N PRO A 205 -29.16 -17.52 -13.05
CA PRO A 205 -30.31 -17.80 -13.89
C PRO A 205 -30.88 -19.19 -13.58
N PRO A 206 -32.19 -19.42 -13.81
CA PRO A 206 -32.88 -20.68 -13.52
C PRO A 206 -32.53 -21.77 -14.56
N VAL A 207 -31.26 -21.89 -14.91
CA VAL A 207 -30.72 -22.88 -15.82
C VAL A 207 -30.08 -23.98 -14.97
N PRO A 208 -30.49 -25.24 -15.11
CA PRO A 208 -29.88 -26.33 -14.39
C PRO A 208 -28.37 -26.35 -14.59
N LYS A 209 -27.61 -26.49 -13.49
CA LYS A 209 -26.16 -26.67 -13.57
C LYS A 209 -25.86 -27.89 -14.46
N PRO A 210 -25.07 -27.74 -15.53
CA PRO A 210 -24.69 -28.87 -16.37
C PRO A 210 -24.04 -29.99 -15.53
N ALA A 211 -24.20 -31.24 -15.97
CA ALA A 211 -23.50 -32.36 -15.35
C ALA A 211 -21.99 -32.07 -15.35
N VAL A 212 -21.31 -32.33 -14.22
CA VAL A 212 -19.86 -32.15 -14.14
C VAL A 212 -19.22 -33.17 -15.08
N VAL A 213 -18.56 -32.66 -16.12
CA VAL A 213 -17.78 -33.47 -17.05
C VAL A 213 -16.33 -33.38 -16.62
N GLU A 214 -15.70 -34.52 -16.33
CA GLU A 214 -14.27 -34.56 -16.05
C GLU A 214 -13.49 -34.02 -17.26
N GLN A 215 -12.56 -33.10 -17.01
CA GLN A 215 -11.69 -32.61 -18.05
C GLN A 215 -10.82 -33.77 -18.54
N LYS A 216 -10.98 -34.16 -19.80
CA LYS A 216 -10.09 -35.14 -20.43
C LYS A 216 -8.68 -34.58 -20.46
N SER A 217 -7.70 -35.40 -20.09
CA SER A 217 -6.29 -35.10 -20.33
C SER A 217 -6.10 -34.79 -21.82
N ALA A 218 -5.24 -33.80 -22.10
CA ALA A 218 -4.88 -33.49 -23.47
C ALA A 218 -4.30 -34.73 -24.18
N GLU A 219 -4.68 -34.94 -25.44
CA GLU A 219 -4.09 -35.99 -26.26
C GLU A 219 -2.58 -35.75 -26.44
N VAL A 220 -1.80 -36.82 -26.62
CA VAL A 220 -0.32 -36.77 -26.68
C VAL A 220 0.21 -35.78 -27.73
N ASN A 221 -0.57 -35.46 -28.77
CA ASN A 221 -0.22 -34.54 -29.84
C ASN A 221 -1.19 -33.36 -29.96
N ALA A 222 -1.95 -33.05 -28.91
CA ALA A 222 -2.86 -31.91 -28.93
C ALA A 222 -2.08 -30.60 -29.13
N PRO A 223 -2.58 -29.66 -29.95
CA PRO A 223 -1.94 -28.35 -30.12
C PRO A 223 -1.94 -27.60 -28.79
N SER A 224 -0.79 -27.01 -28.44
CA SER A 224 -0.66 -26.16 -27.25
C SER A 224 -0.66 -24.68 -27.63
N PHE A 225 -1.25 -23.85 -26.77
CA PHE A 225 -1.14 -22.40 -26.84
C PHE A 225 -0.32 -21.91 -25.65
N LYS A 226 0.69 -21.09 -25.92
CA LYS A 226 1.55 -20.52 -24.87
C LYS A 226 1.00 -19.15 -24.49
N VAL A 227 0.68 -18.98 -23.21
CA VAL A 227 0.22 -17.70 -22.66
C VAL A 227 1.33 -17.12 -21.77
N LEU A 228 1.78 -15.91 -22.09
CA LEU A 228 2.59 -15.11 -21.18
C LEU A 228 1.66 -14.33 -20.25
N HIS A 229 1.84 -14.48 -18.95
CA HIS A 229 1.09 -13.72 -17.94
C HIS A 229 2.09 -12.99 -17.04
N LEU A 230 2.09 -11.66 -17.13
CA LEU A 230 2.89 -10.76 -16.31
C LEU A 230 1.95 -9.97 -15.40
N SER A 231 2.27 -9.85 -14.13
CA SER A 231 1.52 -9.09 -13.13
C SER A 231 2.50 -8.35 -12.21
N ASP A 232 2.00 -7.35 -11.49
CA ASP A 232 2.71 -6.70 -10.38
C ASP A 232 4.07 -6.09 -10.77
N THR A 233 4.15 -5.49 -11.97
CA THR A 233 5.40 -4.93 -12.48
C THR A 233 5.96 -3.78 -11.64
N HIS A 234 5.11 -3.13 -10.81
CA HIS A 234 5.46 -2.08 -9.85
C HIS A 234 6.62 -1.16 -10.27
N TYR A 235 6.48 -0.56 -11.46
CA TYR A 235 7.48 0.37 -11.99
C TYR A 235 7.60 1.60 -11.09
N ASP A 236 8.82 1.87 -10.64
CA ASP A 236 9.14 3.01 -9.79
C ASP A 236 10.01 4.03 -10.55
N PRO A 237 9.45 5.16 -11.01
CA PRO A 237 10.21 6.17 -11.75
C PRO A 237 11.27 6.88 -10.89
N TYR A 238 11.24 6.67 -9.58
CA TYR A 238 12.14 7.30 -8.62
C TYR A 238 13.21 6.34 -8.08
N TYR A 239 13.23 5.09 -8.56
CA TYR A 239 14.29 4.13 -8.24
C TYR A 239 15.66 4.71 -8.62
N MET A 240 16.62 4.59 -7.72
CA MET A 240 17.98 5.08 -7.94
C MET A 240 18.99 4.09 -7.36
N GLU A 241 19.92 3.62 -8.19
CA GLU A 241 20.97 2.71 -7.73
C GLU A 241 21.82 3.34 -6.61
N GLY A 242 22.33 2.52 -5.70
CA GLY A 242 23.15 2.99 -4.58
C GLY A 242 22.36 3.76 -3.51
N SER A 243 21.05 3.92 -3.65
CA SER A 243 20.18 4.47 -2.61
C SER A 243 20.01 3.50 -1.45
N ASN A 244 19.65 4.03 -0.28
CA ASN A 244 19.40 3.23 0.90
C ASN A 244 18.18 2.31 0.70
N ALA A 245 18.42 0.99 0.78
CA ALA A 245 17.39 -0.03 0.71
C ALA A 245 16.76 -0.38 2.07
N ASN A 246 17.38 0.03 3.18
CA ASN A 246 16.85 -0.12 4.53
C ASN A 246 16.59 1.27 5.14
N CYS A 247 15.56 1.92 4.61
CA CYS A 247 15.09 3.22 5.08
C CYS A 247 13.92 3.04 6.07
N ALA A 248 13.58 4.10 6.82
CA ALA A 248 12.47 4.10 7.78
C ALA A 248 11.12 4.51 7.13
N GLU A 249 10.94 4.22 5.84
CA GLU A 249 9.75 4.58 5.05
C GLU A 249 9.19 3.31 4.37
N PRO A 250 7.90 3.28 3.98
CA PRO A 250 7.27 2.06 3.46
C PRO A 250 7.81 1.61 2.10
N LEU A 251 8.48 2.50 1.36
CA LEU A 251 9.14 2.19 0.10
C LEU A 251 10.50 2.88 0.04
N CYS A 252 11.56 2.08 -0.16
CA CYS A 252 12.95 2.52 -0.19
C CYS A 252 13.53 2.46 -1.61
N CYS A 253 14.86 2.52 -1.74
CA CYS A 253 15.59 2.47 -3.01
C CYS A 253 15.33 3.65 -3.95
N ARG A 254 14.77 4.75 -3.44
CA ARG A 254 14.54 5.98 -4.20
C ARG A 254 15.60 7.03 -3.91
N PHE A 255 15.73 7.99 -4.82
CA PHE A 255 16.65 9.12 -4.67
C PHE A 255 16.44 9.94 -3.38
N THR A 256 15.24 9.90 -2.77
CA THR A 256 14.94 10.60 -1.52
C THR A 256 15.33 9.84 -0.25
N ASN A 257 15.75 8.57 -0.34
CA ASN A 257 16.05 7.76 0.84
C ASN A 257 17.52 7.88 1.31
N GLY A 258 18.30 8.74 0.67
CA GLY A 258 19.72 8.91 0.96
C GLY A 258 20.58 7.79 0.37
N LEU A 259 21.90 7.93 0.49
CA LEU A 259 22.85 6.95 -0.01
C LEU A 259 22.92 5.71 0.90
N ALA A 260 23.17 4.55 0.31
CA ALA A 260 23.45 3.34 1.05
C ALA A 260 24.69 3.52 1.95
N LEU A 261 24.61 3.00 3.18
CA LEU A 261 25.75 2.98 4.08
C LEU A 261 26.88 2.09 3.54
N SER A 262 28.13 2.43 3.82
CA SER A 262 29.26 1.55 3.47
C SER A 262 29.16 0.23 4.24
N LYS A 263 29.67 -0.87 3.65
CA LYS A 263 29.65 -2.21 4.28
C LYS A 263 30.13 -2.18 5.73
N LYS A 264 31.21 -1.46 6.03
CA LYS A 264 31.74 -1.32 7.39
C LYS A 264 30.72 -0.71 8.37
N LYS A 265 30.01 0.34 7.97
CA LYS A 265 28.95 0.97 8.77
C LYS A 265 27.69 0.11 8.87
N GLN A 266 27.39 -0.71 7.85
CA GLN A 266 26.28 -1.67 7.92
C GLN A 266 26.56 -2.78 8.94
N LEU A 267 27.80 -3.28 9.01
CA LEU A 267 28.24 -4.26 10.01
C LEU A 267 28.21 -3.68 11.44
N GLU A 268 28.64 -2.43 11.63
CA GLU A 268 28.64 -1.77 12.96
C GLU A 268 27.22 -1.49 13.49
N ASN A 269 26.23 -1.28 12.61
CA ASN A 269 24.85 -0.98 12.98
C ASN A 269 23.95 -2.23 13.09
N GLY A 270 24.50 -3.44 13.03
CA GLY A 270 23.71 -4.69 13.02
C GLY A 270 22.83 -4.85 11.76
N ALA A 271 23.09 -4.08 10.70
CA ALA A 271 22.26 -4.02 9.49
C ALA A 271 22.66 -5.06 8.43
N ILE A 272 23.04 -6.28 8.86
CA ILE A 272 23.16 -7.40 7.93
C ILE A 272 21.80 -8.07 7.78
N THR A 273 20.90 -7.40 7.08
CA THR A 273 19.99 -8.12 6.19
C THR A 273 20.47 -7.75 4.79
N GLU A 274 20.92 -8.73 4.01
CA GLU A 274 21.07 -8.52 2.57
C GLU A 274 19.75 -7.89 2.11
N SER A 275 19.86 -6.73 1.47
CA SER A 275 18.71 -5.97 1.01
C SER A 275 18.01 -6.77 -0.07
N VAL A 276 17.16 -7.70 0.33
CA VAL A 276 16.13 -8.24 -0.53
C VAL A 276 15.24 -7.05 -0.83
N ILE A 277 15.32 -6.58 -2.07
CA ILE A 277 14.28 -5.79 -2.70
C ILE A 277 13.08 -6.75 -2.77
N LEU A 278 12.35 -6.87 -1.67
CA LEU A 278 11.01 -7.40 -1.66
C LEU A 278 10.14 -6.26 -2.19
N LEU A 279 10.03 -6.20 -3.51
CA LEU A 279 8.79 -5.70 -4.12
C LEU A 279 7.74 -6.73 -3.70
N LYS A 280 7.04 -6.44 -2.59
CA LYS A 280 5.79 -7.13 -2.27
C LYS A 280 4.73 -6.68 -3.25
#